data_AF-A0A526S2I0-F1
#
_entry.id   AF-A0A526S2I0-F1
#
_cell.length_a   1.000
_cell.length_b   1.000
_cell.length_c   1.000
_cell.angle_alpha   90.00
_cell.angle_beta   90.00
_cell.angle_gamma   90.00
#
_symmetry.space_group_name_H-M   'P 1'
#
loop_
_entity.id
_entity.type
_entity.pdbx_description
1 polymer ?
#
loop_
_entity_poly.entity_id
_entity_poly.type
_entity_poly.pdbx_seq_one_letter_code
_entity_poly.pdbx_strand_id
1 'polypeptide(L)'
;MKANQQPPALQAVMKEARRAIRPLIWFSGGINVLMLTGALYMLQVYHRVLSSHSLETLVMLSLMAAGALATMAGLEVVRGRLLAKVGAWMNARLAPVLLTASVEYSASAPGQANARPLRDLDQIRNFFTSPSIFPILDAPWAPLFFAAIFLMHPWLGWLALVGGILLFGLALLNEYLTRKPLTEAANAQSRAYVQAEAAIRNAEVVQAMGMLKPLLEGWKEQQDEANKGQVLAANRGGVISAIARCP
;
A
#
# COMPACT_ATOMS: atom_id res chain seq x y z
N MET A 1 15.65 -30.13 10.75
CA MET A 1 15.83 -29.09 9.70
C MET A 1 15.10 -29.52 8.43
N LYS A 2 13.82 -29.13 8.27
CA LYS A 2 13.06 -29.35 7.02
C LYS A 2 12.73 -27.98 6.44
N ALA A 3 13.52 -27.53 5.47
CA ALA A 3 13.31 -26.29 4.77
C ALA A 3 12.11 -26.43 3.82
N ASN A 4 10.97 -25.91 4.26
CA ASN A 4 10.05 -25.03 3.52
C ASN A 4 10.10 -25.13 1.97
N GLN A 5 9.67 -26.26 1.41
CA GLN A 5 9.41 -26.37 -0.03
C GLN A 5 8.03 -25.75 -0.30
N GLN A 6 8.02 -24.45 -0.63
CA GLN A 6 6.85 -23.80 -1.21
C GLN A 6 6.45 -24.55 -2.50
N PRO A 7 5.15 -24.79 -2.76
CA PRO A 7 4.74 -25.51 -3.96
C PRO A 7 5.26 -24.80 -5.23
N PRO A 8 5.76 -25.55 -6.23
CA PRO A 8 6.37 -24.99 -7.45
C PRO A 8 5.44 -24.03 -8.22
N ALA A 9 4.13 -24.19 -8.06
CA ALA A 9 3.12 -23.28 -8.60
C ALA A 9 3.22 -21.85 -8.01
N LEU A 10 3.51 -21.70 -6.71
CA LEU A 10 3.61 -20.38 -6.06
C LEU A 10 4.82 -19.59 -6.60
N GLN A 11 5.96 -20.28 -6.79
CA GLN A 11 7.18 -19.66 -7.32
C GLN A 11 7.02 -19.22 -8.78
N ALA A 12 6.32 -20.03 -9.60
CA ALA A 12 6.01 -19.68 -10.97
C ALA A 12 5.16 -18.40 -11.03
N VAL A 13 4.13 -18.29 -10.19
CA VAL A 13 3.27 -17.11 -10.18
C VAL A 13 3.98 -15.88 -9.60
N MET A 14 4.83 -16.02 -8.59
CA MET A 14 5.66 -14.90 -8.09
C MET A 14 6.62 -14.36 -9.17
N LYS A 15 7.20 -15.24 -9.98
CA LYS A 15 8.07 -14.86 -11.10
C LYS A 15 7.29 -14.08 -12.17
N GLU A 16 6.07 -14.49 -12.44
CA GLU A 16 5.19 -13.80 -13.38
C GLU A 16 4.68 -12.46 -12.84
N ALA A 17 4.32 -12.38 -11.57
CA ALA A 17 3.96 -11.12 -10.91
C ALA A 17 5.14 -10.12 -10.96
N ARG A 18 6.37 -10.58 -10.70
CA ARG A 18 7.58 -9.75 -10.83
C ARG A 18 7.80 -9.28 -12.27
N ARG A 19 7.43 -10.09 -13.28
CA ARG A 19 7.49 -9.71 -14.69
C ARG A 19 6.45 -8.65 -15.05
N ALA A 20 5.26 -8.69 -14.43
CA ALA A 20 4.20 -7.69 -14.61
C ALA A 20 4.50 -6.36 -13.89
N ILE A 21 5.24 -6.38 -12.77
CA ILE A 21 5.62 -5.17 -12.03
C ILE A 21 6.73 -4.37 -12.76
N ARG A 22 7.63 -5.03 -13.49
CA ARG A 22 8.70 -4.36 -14.25
C ARG A 22 8.22 -3.22 -15.18
N PRO A 23 7.27 -3.42 -16.10
CA PRO A 23 6.78 -2.34 -16.95
C PRO A 23 6.08 -1.23 -16.15
N LEU A 24 5.48 -1.57 -15.01
CA LEU A 24 4.84 -0.61 -14.12
C LEU A 24 5.84 0.37 -13.50
N ILE A 25 7.02 -0.15 -13.10
CA ILE A 25 8.13 0.67 -12.58
C ILE A 25 8.66 1.61 -13.67
N TRP A 26 8.83 1.13 -14.90
CA TRP A 26 9.26 1.97 -16.03
C TRP A 26 8.23 3.04 -16.38
N PHE A 27 6.94 2.71 -16.36
CA PHE A 27 5.86 3.67 -16.58
C PHE A 27 5.82 4.75 -15.48
N SER A 28 5.96 4.35 -14.20
CA SER A 28 6.14 5.29 -13.08
C SER A 28 7.39 6.15 -13.26
N GLY A 29 8.49 5.59 -13.77
CA GLY A 29 9.69 6.36 -14.13
C GLY A 29 9.41 7.45 -15.15
N GLY A 30 8.63 7.14 -16.21
CA GLY A 30 8.21 8.12 -17.21
C GLY A 30 7.38 9.27 -16.60
N ILE A 31 6.45 8.96 -15.69
CA ILE A 31 5.68 9.97 -14.94
C ILE A 31 6.60 10.83 -14.08
N ASN A 32 7.53 10.21 -13.35
CA ASN A 32 8.49 10.91 -12.50
C ASN A 32 9.40 11.86 -13.29
N VAL A 33 9.88 11.45 -14.47
CA VAL A 33 10.64 12.33 -15.38
C VAL A 33 9.78 13.50 -15.86
N LEU A 34 8.52 13.27 -16.18
CA LEU A 34 7.61 14.35 -16.60
C LEU A 34 7.33 15.34 -15.46
N MET A 35 7.22 14.85 -14.22
CA MET A 35 7.14 15.71 -13.03
C MET A 35 8.39 16.57 -12.87
N LEU A 36 9.57 16.01 -13.13
CA LEU A 36 10.83 16.78 -13.11
C LEU A 36 10.82 17.88 -14.18
N THR A 37 10.35 17.57 -15.40
CA THR A 37 10.18 18.58 -16.46
C THR A 37 9.24 19.70 -16.02
N GLY A 38 8.16 19.40 -15.30
CA GLY A 38 7.26 20.41 -14.73
C GLY A 38 7.94 21.31 -13.68
N ALA A 39 8.78 20.74 -12.82
CA ALA A 39 9.57 21.50 -11.85
C ALA A 39 10.62 22.41 -12.52
N LEU A 40 11.31 21.89 -13.55
CA LEU A 40 12.25 22.67 -14.36
C LEU A 40 11.55 23.79 -15.14
N TYR A 41 10.35 23.54 -15.65
CA TYR A 41 9.52 24.57 -16.28
C TYR A 41 9.22 25.71 -15.30
N MET A 42 8.80 25.41 -14.05
CA MET A 42 8.58 26.45 -13.03
C MET A 42 9.82 27.31 -12.77
N LEU A 43 11.03 26.72 -12.77
CA LEU A 43 12.26 27.51 -12.62
C LEU A 43 12.48 28.45 -13.81
N GLN A 44 12.29 27.95 -15.05
CA GLN A 44 12.44 28.77 -16.25
C GLN A 44 11.42 29.92 -16.29
N VAL A 45 10.18 29.63 -15.90
CA VAL A 45 9.11 30.62 -15.75
C VAL A 45 9.52 31.66 -14.71
N TYR A 46 9.98 31.26 -13.54
CA TYR A 46 10.39 32.19 -12.49
C TYR A 46 11.48 33.17 -12.97
N HIS A 47 12.52 32.67 -13.64
CA HIS A 47 13.60 33.51 -14.15
C HIS A 47 13.18 34.41 -15.32
N ARG A 48 12.29 33.95 -16.21
CA ARG A 48 11.95 34.67 -17.44
C ARG A 48 10.77 35.64 -17.27
N VAL A 49 9.83 35.30 -16.40
CA VAL A 49 8.52 35.98 -16.26
C VAL A 49 8.57 37.13 -15.27
N LEU A 50 9.37 36.96 -14.21
CA LEU A 50 9.66 38.06 -13.30
C LEU A 50 10.47 39.18 -13.99
N SER A 51 11.19 38.85 -15.07
CA SER A 51 11.95 39.83 -15.86
C SER A 51 11.13 40.56 -16.93
N SER A 52 10.02 40.00 -17.43
CA SER A 52 9.32 40.52 -18.64
C SER A 52 8.16 41.49 -18.36
N HIS A 53 7.62 41.55 -17.14
CA HIS A 53 6.54 42.48 -16.74
C HIS A 53 5.33 42.57 -17.70
N SER A 54 5.04 41.53 -18.50
CA SER A 54 3.98 41.52 -19.51
C SER A 54 2.79 40.64 -19.09
N LEU A 55 1.59 41.23 -19.14
CA LEU A 55 0.30 40.56 -18.88
C LEU A 55 0.02 39.44 -19.90
N GLU A 56 0.54 39.60 -21.12
CA GLU A 56 0.42 38.61 -22.21
C GLU A 56 1.22 37.33 -21.90
N THR A 57 2.42 37.47 -21.33
CA THR A 57 3.19 36.32 -20.83
C THR A 57 2.48 35.60 -19.69
N LEU A 58 1.83 36.33 -18.77
CA LEU A 58 1.09 35.73 -17.66
C LEU A 58 -0.03 34.79 -18.14
N VAL A 59 -0.83 35.24 -19.12
CA VAL A 59 -1.91 34.44 -19.70
C VAL A 59 -1.38 33.19 -20.39
N MET A 60 -0.31 33.31 -21.17
CA MET A 60 0.29 32.18 -21.88
C MET A 60 0.82 31.12 -20.90
N LEU A 61 1.42 31.55 -19.78
CA LEU A 61 1.92 30.66 -18.73
C LEU A 61 0.80 29.98 -17.95
N SER A 62 -0.28 30.71 -17.62
CA SER A 62 -1.46 30.13 -16.98
C SER A 62 -2.08 29.03 -17.86
N LEU A 63 -2.12 29.25 -19.18
CA LEU A 63 -2.64 28.27 -20.12
C LEU A 63 -1.72 27.04 -20.25
N MET A 64 -0.40 27.25 -20.26
CA MET A 64 0.58 26.16 -20.20
C MET A 64 0.53 25.39 -18.87
N ALA A 65 0.39 26.08 -17.74
CA ALA A 65 0.24 25.46 -16.42
C ALA A 65 -1.05 24.64 -16.34
N ALA A 66 -2.16 25.16 -16.85
CA ALA A 66 -3.42 24.42 -16.95
C ALA A 66 -3.27 23.16 -17.84
N GLY A 67 -2.60 23.26 -18.99
CA GLY A 67 -2.30 22.11 -19.84
C GLY A 67 -1.39 21.07 -19.18
N ALA A 68 -0.39 21.52 -18.42
CA ALA A 68 0.50 20.64 -17.67
C ALA A 68 -0.25 19.91 -16.54
N LEU A 69 -1.07 20.64 -15.77
CA LEU A 69 -1.92 20.06 -14.72
C LEU A 69 -2.94 19.07 -15.30
N ALA A 70 -3.57 19.39 -16.42
CA ALA A 70 -4.49 18.48 -17.11
C ALA A 70 -3.78 17.20 -17.58
N THR A 71 -2.57 17.34 -18.13
CA THR A 71 -1.74 16.20 -18.56
C THR A 71 -1.33 15.34 -17.37
N MET A 72 -0.90 15.96 -16.27
CA MET A 72 -0.55 15.27 -15.02
C MET A 72 -1.75 14.51 -14.45
N ALA A 73 -2.92 15.14 -14.40
CA ALA A 73 -4.16 14.49 -13.98
C ALA A 73 -4.52 13.30 -14.87
N GLY A 74 -4.39 13.44 -16.20
CA GLY A 74 -4.62 12.35 -17.15
C GLY A 74 -3.68 11.16 -16.95
N LEU A 75 -2.38 11.42 -16.74
CA LEU A 75 -1.38 10.38 -16.48
C LEU A 75 -1.64 9.64 -15.16
N GLU A 76 -2.06 10.35 -14.12
CA GLU A 76 -2.40 9.74 -12.84
C GLU A 76 -3.62 8.80 -12.97
N VAL A 77 -4.62 9.18 -13.76
CA VAL A 77 -5.77 8.31 -14.07
C VAL A 77 -5.33 7.07 -14.84
N VAL A 78 -4.45 7.21 -15.84
CA VAL A 78 -3.92 6.07 -16.60
C VAL A 78 -3.09 5.15 -15.68
N ARG A 79 -2.27 5.72 -14.79
CA ARG A 79 -1.50 4.98 -13.78
C ARG A 79 -2.42 4.14 -12.91
N GLY A 80 -3.44 4.76 -12.30
CA GLY A 80 -4.41 4.04 -11.46
C GLY A 80 -5.12 2.90 -12.21
N ARG A 81 -5.54 3.14 -13.46
CA ARG A 81 -6.17 2.11 -14.30
C ARG A 81 -5.22 0.96 -14.65
N LEU A 82 -3.95 1.25 -14.93
CA LEU A 82 -2.95 0.23 -15.23
C LEU A 82 -2.71 -0.67 -14.03
N LEU A 83 -2.58 -0.09 -12.83
CA LEU A 83 -2.44 -0.84 -11.59
C LEU A 83 -3.66 -1.71 -11.29
N ALA A 84 -4.87 -1.18 -11.49
CA ALA A 84 -6.09 -1.96 -11.31
C ALA A 84 -6.17 -3.16 -12.27
N LYS A 85 -5.76 -2.99 -13.53
CA LYS A 85 -5.67 -4.09 -14.50
C LYS A 85 -4.64 -5.13 -14.09
N VAL A 86 -3.46 -4.73 -13.63
CA VAL A 86 -2.42 -5.65 -13.15
C VAL A 86 -2.90 -6.43 -11.92
N GLY A 87 -3.55 -5.75 -10.96
CA GLY A 87 -4.13 -6.40 -9.78
C GLY A 87 -5.21 -7.44 -10.14
N ALA A 88 -6.11 -7.10 -11.08
CA ALA A 88 -7.13 -8.02 -11.57
C ALA A 88 -6.53 -9.22 -12.32
N TRP A 89 -5.53 -9.00 -13.18
CA TRP A 89 -4.82 -10.05 -13.90
C TRP A 89 -4.11 -11.02 -12.94
N MET A 90 -3.44 -10.47 -11.92
CA MET A 90 -2.76 -11.26 -10.91
C MET A 90 -3.75 -12.08 -10.09
N ASN A 91 -4.88 -11.48 -9.68
CA ASN A 91 -5.96 -12.19 -8.99
C ASN A 91 -6.53 -13.33 -9.84
N ALA A 92 -6.79 -13.11 -11.12
CA ALA A 92 -7.32 -14.14 -12.03
C ALA A 92 -6.39 -15.36 -12.19
N ARG A 93 -5.06 -15.18 -12.08
CA ARG A 93 -4.08 -16.28 -12.11
C ARG A 93 -3.86 -16.94 -10.76
N LEU A 94 -3.85 -16.17 -9.67
CA LEU A 94 -3.58 -16.69 -8.33
C LEU A 94 -4.81 -17.34 -7.67
N ALA A 95 -6.01 -16.81 -7.91
CA ALA A 95 -7.22 -17.28 -7.26
C ALA A 95 -7.51 -18.77 -7.50
N PRO A 96 -7.42 -19.31 -8.73
CA PRO A 96 -7.63 -20.74 -8.97
C PRO A 96 -6.60 -21.61 -8.26
N VAL A 97 -5.31 -21.22 -8.31
CA VAL A 97 -4.21 -21.96 -7.66
C VAL A 97 -4.40 -22.01 -6.14
N LEU A 98 -4.75 -20.88 -5.53
CA LEU A 98 -4.97 -20.78 -4.09
C LEU A 98 -6.25 -21.51 -3.66
N LEU A 99 -7.30 -21.48 -4.48
CA LEU A 99 -8.54 -22.22 -4.23
C LEU A 99 -8.28 -23.73 -4.23
N THR A 100 -7.62 -24.26 -5.26
CA THR A 100 -7.28 -25.70 -5.34
C THR A 100 -6.43 -26.12 -4.15
N ALA A 101 -5.39 -25.36 -3.80
CA ALA A 101 -4.56 -25.65 -2.63
C ALA A 101 -5.35 -25.60 -1.30
N SER A 102 -6.31 -24.67 -1.17
CA SER A 102 -7.16 -24.55 0.03
C SER A 102 -8.13 -25.74 0.16
N VAL A 103 -8.66 -26.24 -0.96
CA VAL A 103 -9.53 -27.42 -1.00
C VAL A 103 -8.75 -28.69 -0.67
N GLU A 104 -7.57 -28.88 -1.27
CA GLU A 104 -6.68 -30.03 -0.97
C GLU A 104 -6.25 -30.05 0.50
N TYR A 105 -5.93 -28.88 1.07
CA TYR A 105 -5.60 -28.74 2.48
C TYR A 105 -6.79 -29.10 3.37
N SER A 106 -7.99 -28.60 3.03
CA SER A 106 -9.22 -28.88 3.79
C SER A 106 -9.61 -30.36 3.74
N ALA A 107 -9.34 -31.04 2.61
CA ALA A 107 -9.55 -32.47 2.46
C ALA A 107 -8.56 -33.32 3.28
N SER A 108 -7.32 -32.82 3.46
CA SER A 108 -6.27 -33.50 4.22
C SER A 108 -6.37 -33.29 5.74
N ALA A 109 -7.03 -32.20 6.18
CA ALA A 109 -7.25 -31.88 7.59
C ALA A 109 -8.69 -31.42 7.84
N PRO A 110 -9.65 -32.37 7.98
CA PRO A 110 -11.05 -32.06 8.25
C PRO A 110 -11.19 -31.22 9.54
N GLY A 111 -11.82 -30.05 9.44
CA GLY A 111 -12.04 -29.12 10.57
C GLY A 111 -11.14 -27.87 10.57
N GLN A 112 -10.13 -27.79 9.69
CA GLN A 112 -9.30 -26.58 9.48
C GLN A 112 -9.54 -25.94 8.10
N ALA A 113 -10.78 -26.01 7.60
CA ALA A 113 -11.16 -25.32 6.36
C ALA A 113 -10.94 -23.81 6.54
N ASN A 114 -9.84 -23.30 5.99
CA ASN A 114 -9.42 -21.91 6.15
C ASN A 114 -9.52 -21.23 4.80
N ALA A 115 -10.55 -20.38 4.61
CA ALA A 115 -10.64 -19.45 3.48
C ALA A 115 -9.64 -18.27 3.59
N ARG A 116 -8.72 -18.32 4.56
CA ARG A 116 -7.71 -17.30 4.85
C ARG A 116 -6.83 -16.97 3.61
N PRO A 117 -6.36 -17.94 2.81
CA PRO A 117 -5.55 -17.63 1.62
C PRO A 117 -6.29 -16.81 0.56
N LEU A 118 -7.62 -17.03 0.41
CA LEU A 118 -8.46 -16.25 -0.51
C LEU A 118 -8.64 -14.81 0.00
N ARG A 119 -8.85 -14.65 1.31
CA ARG A 119 -8.94 -13.32 1.95
C ARG A 119 -7.62 -12.56 1.86
N ASP A 120 -6.49 -13.24 2.04
CA ASP A 120 -5.16 -12.65 1.90
C ASP A 120 -4.89 -12.25 0.44
N LEU A 121 -5.36 -13.02 -0.54
CA LEU A 121 -5.30 -12.65 -1.95
C LEU A 121 -6.09 -11.37 -2.25
N ASP A 122 -7.30 -11.25 -1.72
CA ASP A 122 -8.10 -10.02 -1.85
C ASP A 122 -7.43 -8.83 -1.17
N GLN A 123 -6.77 -9.01 -0.01
CA GLN A 123 -5.97 -7.96 0.61
C GLN A 123 -4.81 -7.51 -0.28
N ILE A 124 -4.08 -8.46 -0.88
CA ILE A 124 -2.99 -8.16 -1.82
C ILE A 124 -3.55 -7.40 -3.03
N ARG A 125 -4.66 -7.87 -3.62
CA ARG A 125 -5.32 -7.19 -4.73
C ARG A 125 -5.70 -5.74 -4.36
N ASN A 126 -6.30 -5.55 -3.19
CA ASN A 126 -6.71 -4.24 -2.69
C ASN A 126 -5.49 -3.32 -2.46
N PHE A 127 -4.36 -3.88 -2.04
CA PHE A 127 -3.10 -3.15 -1.92
C PHE A 127 -2.59 -2.65 -3.27
N PHE A 128 -2.66 -3.45 -4.35
CA PHE A 128 -2.29 -3.01 -5.70
C PHE A 128 -3.19 -1.91 -6.26
N THR A 129 -4.43 -1.81 -5.81
CA THR A 129 -5.36 -0.73 -6.17
C THR A 129 -5.31 0.46 -5.22
N SER A 130 -4.60 0.35 -4.10
CA SER A 130 -4.51 1.42 -3.09
C SER A 130 -3.52 2.50 -3.53
N PRO A 131 -3.77 3.79 -3.23
CA PRO A 131 -2.79 4.86 -3.45
C PRO A 131 -1.43 4.63 -2.75
N SER A 132 -1.40 3.79 -1.72
CA SER A 132 -0.19 3.48 -0.93
C SER A 132 0.93 2.79 -1.74
N ILE A 133 0.60 2.25 -2.92
CA ILE A 133 1.58 1.61 -3.81
C ILE A 133 2.44 2.63 -4.58
N PHE A 134 1.97 3.87 -4.77
CA PHE A 134 2.68 4.85 -5.60
C PHE A 134 4.04 5.24 -5.03
N PRO A 135 4.18 5.56 -3.72
CA PRO A 135 5.49 5.85 -3.14
C PRO A 135 6.49 4.68 -3.29
N ILE A 136 6.01 3.43 -3.27
CA ILE A 136 6.85 2.25 -3.46
C ILE A 136 7.33 2.14 -4.91
N LEU A 137 6.46 2.46 -5.87
CA LEU A 137 6.82 2.50 -7.29
C LEU A 137 7.77 3.67 -7.60
N ASP A 138 7.67 4.78 -6.87
CA ASP A 138 8.48 5.99 -7.07
C ASP A 138 9.81 5.91 -6.30
N ALA A 139 9.93 5.08 -5.25
CA ALA A 139 11.15 4.91 -4.46
C ALA A 139 12.42 4.58 -5.26
N PRO A 140 12.40 3.69 -6.28
CA PRO A 140 13.57 3.44 -7.13
C PRO A 140 14.04 4.67 -7.93
N TRP A 141 13.14 5.62 -8.18
CA TRP A 141 13.40 6.86 -8.92
C TRP A 141 13.79 8.02 -8.00
N ALA A 142 13.66 7.89 -6.68
CA ALA A 142 14.05 8.92 -5.73
C ALA A 142 15.53 9.39 -5.87
N PRO A 143 16.53 8.51 -6.09
CA PRO A 143 17.91 8.93 -6.33
C PRO A 143 18.06 9.85 -7.55
N LEU A 144 17.27 9.62 -8.61
CA LEU A 144 17.27 10.47 -9.81
C LEU A 144 16.76 11.88 -9.48
N PHE A 145 15.72 12.00 -8.63
CA PHE A 145 15.25 13.30 -8.14
C PHE A 145 16.30 14.02 -7.30
N PHE A 146 16.94 13.33 -6.35
CA PHE A 146 18.02 13.92 -5.57
C PHE A 146 19.16 14.40 -6.47
N ALA A 147 19.58 13.59 -7.44
CA ALA A 147 20.61 13.97 -8.41
C ALA A 147 20.22 15.24 -9.20
N ALA A 148 18.98 15.32 -9.68
CA ALA A 148 18.49 16.50 -10.39
C ALA A 148 18.47 17.76 -9.51
N ILE A 149 18.08 17.65 -8.24
CA ILE A 149 18.11 18.77 -7.28
C ILE A 149 19.56 19.20 -7.01
N PHE A 150 20.48 18.26 -6.83
CA PHE A 150 21.91 18.54 -6.65
C PHE A 150 22.52 19.26 -7.86
N LEU A 151 22.11 18.91 -9.09
CA LEU A 151 22.53 19.59 -10.31
C LEU A 151 22.02 21.03 -10.39
N MET A 152 20.84 21.32 -9.87
CA MET A 152 20.31 22.70 -9.83
C MET A 152 21.03 23.57 -8.80
N HIS A 153 21.10 23.11 -7.54
CA HIS A 153 21.75 23.86 -6.47
C HIS A 153 22.24 22.93 -5.35
N PRO A 154 23.55 22.81 -5.11
CA PRO A 154 24.11 21.87 -4.13
C PRO A 154 23.55 22.03 -2.71
N TRP A 155 23.26 23.26 -2.27
CA TRP A 155 22.67 23.49 -0.94
C TRP A 155 21.23 22.97 -0.82
N LEU A 156 20.43 23.11 -1.88
CA LEU A 156 19.06 22.55 -1.91
C LEU A 156 19.12 21.02 -1.94
N GLY A 157 20.12 20.45 -2.64
CA GLY A 157 20.39 19.02 -2.64
C GLY A 157 20.67 18.47 -1.24
N TRP A 158 21.56 19.12 -0.48
CA TRP A 158 21.84 18.74 0.91
C TRP A 158 20.61 18.84 1.82
N LEU A 159 19.84 19.93 1.70
CA LEU A 159 18.61 20.11 2.46
C LEU A 159 17.59 19.01 2.14
N ALA A 160 17.37 18.71 0.85
CA ALA A 160 16.49 17.64 0.41
C ALA A 160 16.96 16.26 0.91
N LEU A 161 18.28 15.99 0.88
CA LEU A 161 18.86 14.74 1.35
C LEU A 161 18.64 14.54 2.85
N VAL A 162 18.93 15.56 3.67
CA VAL A 162 18.73 15.51 5.13
C VAL A 162 17.24 15.35 5.46
N GLY A 163 16.36 16.11 4.80
CA GLY A 163 14.91 15.96 4.96
C GLY A 163 14.41 14.57 4.56
N GLY A 164 14.91 14.03 3.44
CA GLY A 164 14.59 12.68 2.98
C GLY A 164 15.03 11.60 3.96
N ILE A 165 16.24 11.71 4.52
CA ILE A 165 16.74 10.80 5.56
C ILE A 165 15.89 10.88 6.83
N LEU A 166 15.53 12.09 7.28
CA LEU A 166 14.67 12.28 8.45
C LEU A 166 13.29 11.65 8.24
N LEU A 167 12.63 11.93 7.11
CA LEU A 167 11.33 11.35 6.77
C LEU A 167 11.40 9.82 6.63
N PHE A 168 12.47 9.29 6.03
CA PHE A 168 12.69 7.85 5.94
C PHE A 168 12.90 7.22 7.33
N GLY A 169 13.65 7.89 8.22
CA GLY A 169 13.81 7.47 9.61
C GLY A 169 12.49 7.45 10.38
N LEU A 170 11.67 8.49 10.23
CA LEU A 170 10.31 8.54 10.82
C LEU A 170 9.42 7.43 10.26
N ALA A 171 9.50 7.13 8.97
CA ALA A 171 8.74 6.04 8.35
C ALA A 171 9.16 4.67 8.92
N LEU A 172 10.47 4.41 9.08
CA LEU A 172 10.98 3.19 9.71
C LEU A 172 10.55 3.08 11.17
N LEU A 173 10.61 4.19 11.91
CA LEU A 173 10.15 4.24 13.29
C LEU A 173 8.65 3.94 13.40
N ASN A 174 7.84 4.49 12.48
CA ASN A 174 6.42 4.22 12.39
C ASN A 174 6.14 2.74 12.14
N GLU A 175 6.80 2.15 11.14
CA GLU A 175 6.68 0.72 10.84
C GLU A 175 7.05 -0.13 12.06
N TYR A 176 8.18 0.15 12.71
CA TYR A 176 8.62 -0.60 13.88
C TYR A 176 7.64 -0.49 15.07
N LEU A 177 7.12 0.71 15.34
CA LEU A 177 6.23 0.97 16.47
C LEU A 177 4.80 0.46 16.27
N THR A 178 4.35 0.35 15.02
CA THR A 178 2.98 -0.07 14.68
C THR A 178 2.89 -1.55 14.32
N ARG A 179 3.95 -2.15 13.75
CA ARG A 179 3.96 -3.54 13.27
C ARG A 179 3.57 -4.57 14.33
N LYS A 180 4.12 -4.46 15.55
CA LYS A 180 3.80 -5.39 16.65
C LYS A 180 2.32 -5.30 17.07
N PRO A 181 1.80 -4.11 17.47
CA PRO A 181 0.37 -3.95 17.80
C PRO A 181 -0.58 -4.37 16.67
N LEU A 182 -0.24 -4.06 15.41
CA LEU A 182 -1.04 -4.47 14.23
C LEU A 182 -1.08 -5.98 14.07
N THR A 183 0.05 -6.67 14.26
CA THR A 183 0.13 -8.14 14.12
C THR A 183 -0.65 -8.82 15.25
N GLU A 184 -0.52 -8.33 16.48
CA GLU A 184 -1.28 -8.83 17.63
C GLU A 184 -2.79 -8.60 17.44
N ALA A 185 -3.18 -7.40 17.01
CA ALA A 185 -4.56 -7.07 16.68
C ALA A 185 -5.16 -7.97 15.58
N ALA A 186 -4.40 -8.21 14.50
CA ALA A 186 -4.84 -9.08 13.41
C ALA A 186 -5.02 -10.53 13.87
N ASN A 187 -4.15 -11.02 14.74
CA ASN A 187 -4.27 -12.36 15.32
C ASN A 187 -5.47 -12.49 16.25
N ALA A 188 -5.68 -11.51 17.15
CA ALA A 188 -6.85 -11.47 18.03
C ALA A 188 -8.16 -11.39 17.23
N GLN A 189 -8.21 -10.54 16.20
CA GLN A 189 -9.35 -10.44 15.30
C GLN A 189 -9.63 -11.76 14.58
N SER A 190 -8.58 -12.45 14.13
CA SER A 190 -8.72 -13.77 13.48
C SER A 190 -9.27 -14.81 14.44
N ARG A 191 -8.86 -14.84 15.71
CA ARG A 191 -9.41 -15.75 16.73
C ARG A 191 -10.89 -15.48 16.96
N ALA A 192 -11.26 -14.20 17.10
CA ALA A 192 -12.65 -13.78 17.30
C ALA A 192 -13.54 -14.21 16.11
N TYR A 193 -13.05 -14.09 14.88
CA TYR A 193 -13.76 -14.57 13.69
C TYR A 193 -13.97 -16.09 13.69
N VAL A 194 -12.92 -16.88 14.00
CA VAL A 194 -13.03 -18.34 14.03
C VAL A 194 -14.01 -18.80 15.09
N GLN A 195 -14.01 -18.16 16.27
CA GLN A 195 -14.96 -18.46 17.34
C GLN A 195 -16.40 -18.13 16.93
N ALA A 196 -16.62 -16.97 16.31
CA ALA A 196 -17.93 -16.56 15.82
C ALA A 196 -18.45 -17.53 14.74
N GLU A 197 -17.59 -17.94 13.80
CA GLU A 197 -17.95 -18.87 12.75
C GLU A 197 -18.30 -20.26 13.33
N ALA A 198 -17.55 -20.73 14.32
CA ALA A 198 -17.85 -21.98 15.02
C ALA A 198 -19.19 -21.91 15.78
N ALA A 199 -19.50 -20.78 16.41
CA ALA A 199 -20.78 -20.57 17.10
C ALA A 199 -21.96 -20.54 16.10
N ILE A 200 -21.80 -19.88 14.95
CA ILE A 200 -22.82 -19.81 13.89
C ILE A 200 -23.06 -21.19 13.26
N ARG A 201 -22.00 -21.94 12.95
CA ARG A 201 -22.13 -23.30 12.39
C ARG A 201 -22.83 -24.27 13.35
N ASN A 202 -22.75 -24.03 14.66
CA ASN A 202 -23.37 -24.85 15.70
C ASN A 202 -24.50 -24.11 16.43
N ALA A 203 -25.20 -23.20 15.75
CA ALA A 203 -26.17 -22.29 16.37
C ALA A 203 -27.29 -23.02 17.12
N GLU A 204 -27.77 -24.16 16.59
CA GLU A 204 -28.81 -24.98 17.22
C GLU A 204 -28.36 -25.51 18.59
N VAL A 205 -27.12 -26.00 18.69
CA VAL A 205 -26.53 -26.49 19.94
C VAL A 205 -26.31 -25.36 20.93
N VAL A 206 -25.79 -24.22 20.45
CA VAL A 206 -25.56 -23.03 21.27
C VAL A 206 -26.87 -22.50 21.87
N GLN A 207 -27.94 -22.51 21.08
CA GLN A 207 -29.27 -22.05 21.50
C GLN A 207 -29.93 -23.05 22.44
N ALA A 208 -29.87 -24.35 22.15
CA ALA A 208 -30.44 -25.41 22.98
C ALA A 208 -29.77 -25.49 24.37
N MET A 209 -28.46 -25.25 24.44
CA MET A 209 -27.68 -25.30 25.68
C MET A 209 -27.60 -23.96 26.43
N GLY A 210 -28.21 -22.88 25.89
CA GLY A 210 -28.15 -21.55 26.49
C GLY A 210 -26.73 -20.95 26.56
N MET A 211 -25.80 -21.44 25.72
CA MET A 211 -24.37 -21.10 25.76
C MET A 211 -24.01 -19.77 25.10
N LEU A 212 -25.01 -19.03 24.60
CA LEU A 212 -24.78 -17.77 23.87
C LEU A 212 -24.05 -16.72 24.72
N LYS A 213 -24.42 -16.56 26.01
CA LYS A 213 -23.81 -15.56 26.89
C LYS A 213 -22.30 -15.82 27.12
N PRO A 214 -21.86 -17.02 27.55
CA PRO A 214 -20.44 -17.33 27.68
C PRO A 214 -19.63 -17.17 26.38
N LEU A 215 -20.22 -17.55 25.23
CA LEU A 215 -19.56 -17.39 23.95
C LEU A 215 -19.40 -15.91 23.57
N LEU A 216 -20.40 -15.08 23.87
CA LEU A 216 -20.33 -13.64 23.63
C LEU A 216 -19.31 -12.96 24.54
N GLU A 217 -19.18 -13.37 25.79
CA GLU A 217 -18.16 -12.88 26.71
C GLU A 217 -16.74 -13.20 26.21
N GLY A 218 -16.48 -14.45 25.82
CA GLY A 218 -15.18 -14.85 25.26
C GLY A 218 -14.87 -14.17 23.91
N TRP A 219 -15.87 -13.97 23.06
CA TRP A 219 -15.72 -13.22 21.81
C TRP A 219 -15.39 -11.75 22.07
N LYS A 220 -16.09 -11.12 23.03
CA LYS A 220 -15.89 -9.72 23.40
C LYS A 220 -14.47 -9.48 23.92
N GLU A 221 -13.94 -10.37 24.75
CA GLU A 221 -12.56 -10.27 25.26
C GLU A 221 -11.54 -10.25 24.11
N GLN A 222 -11.68 -11.15 23.14
CA GLN A 222 -10.79 -11.22 21.97
C GLN A 222 -10.97 -10.00 21.05
N GLN A 223 -12.19 -9.51 20.89
CA GLN A 223 -12.48 -8.31 20.11
C GLN A 223 -11.92 -7.05 20.79
N ASP A 224 -11.98 -6.96 22.10
CA ASP A 224 -11.39 -5.87 22.88
C ASP A 224 -9.87 -5.89 22.81
N GLU A 225 -9.23 -7.07 22.85
CA GLU A 225 -7.79 -7.24 22.60
C GLU A 225 -7.41 -6.75 21.19
N ALA A 226 -8.18 -7.15 20.17
CA ALA A 226 -7.98 -6.69 18.80
C ALA A 226 -8.10 -5.18 18.66
N ASN A 227 -9.14 -4.59 19.27
CA ASN A 227 -9.39 -3.15 19.23
C ASN A 227 -8.28 -2.37 19.96
N LYS A 228 -7.80 -2.84 21.11
CA LYS A 228 -6.68 -2.20 21.83
C LYS A 228 -5.43 -2.13 20.96
N GLY A 229 -5.07 -3.22 20.28
CA GLY A 229 -3.93 -3.23 19.37
C GLY A 229 -4.11 -2.28 18.18
N GLN A 230 -5.31 -2.21 17.59
CA GLN A 230 -5.62 -1.25 16.52
C GLN A 230 -5.53 0.21 17.00
N VAL A 231 -6.10 0.53 18.16
CA VAL A 231 -6.07 1.89 18.72
C VAL A 231 -4.64 2.30 19.07
N LEU A 232 -3.84 1.41 19.66
CA LEU A 232 -2.43 1.67 19.94
C LEU A 232 -1.63 1.94 18.66
N ALA A 233 -1.84 1.14 17.61
CA ALA A 233 -1.22 1.37 16.30
C ALA A 233 -1.67 2.70 15.69
N ALA A 234 -2.97 2.99 15.73
CA ALA A 234 -3.55 4.21 15.18
C ALA A 234 -3.02 5.46 15.91
N ASN A 235 -2.92 5.43 17.23
CA ASN A 235 -2.37 6.54 18.01
C ASN A 235 -0.88 6.75 17.71
N ARG A 236 -0.08 5.68 17.72
CA ARG A 236 1.36 5.76 17.41
C ARG A 236 1.60 6.26 15.98
N GLY A 237 0.88 5.71 15.01
CA GLY A 237 0.98 6.15 13.62
C GLY A 237 0.43 7.54 13.38
N GLY A 238 -0.63 7.92 14.10
CA GLY A 238 -1.20 9.27 14.06
C GLY A 238 -0.22 10.33 14.55
N VAL A 239 0.46 10.09 15.68
CA VAL A 239 1.48 11.01 16.21
C VAL A 239 2.64 11.17 15.23
N ILE A 240 3.17 10.07 14.68
CA ILE A 240 4.29 10.14 13.74
C ILE A 240 3.87 10.80 12.42
N SER A 241 2.66 10.50 11.93
CA SER A 241 2.14 11.16 10.74
C SER A 241 1.85 12.64 10.94
N ALA A 242 1.46 13.06 12.16
CA ALA A 242 1.28 14.46 12.49
C ALA A 242 2.62 15.20 12.50
N ILE A 243 3.66 14.62 13.11
CA ILE A 243 5.03 15.17 13.10
C ILE A 243 5.53 15.30 11.66
N ALA A 244 5.31 14.30 10.81
CA ALA A 244 5.71 14.35 9.40
C ALA A 244 4.94 15.39 8.56
N ARG A 245 3.77 15.86 9.03
CA ARG A 245 2.93 16.85 8.34
C ARG A 245 3.07 18.27 8.90
N CYS A 246 3.98 18.50 9.85
CA CYS A 246 4.41 19.84 10.24
C CYS A 246 5.74 20.18 9.53
N PRO A 247 5.73 20.52 8.23
CA PRO A 247 6.83 21.26 7.61
C PRO A 247 6.81 22.74 8.02
#